data_AF-A0A812NHT3-F1
#
_entry.id   AF-A0A812NHT3-F1
#
_cell.length_a   1.000
_cell.length_b   1.000
_cell.length_c   1.000
_cell.angle_alpha   90.00
_cell.angle_beta   90.00
_cell.angle_gamma   90.00
#
_symmetry.space_group_name_H-M   'P 1'
#
loop_
_entity.id
_entity.type
_entity.pdbx_description
1 polymer ?
#
loop_
_entity_poly.entity_id
_entity_poly.type
_entity_poly.pdbx_seq_one_letter_code
_entity_poly.pdbx_strand_id
1 'polypeptide(L)'
;MASDTAVLKDIASRLEVLTVELLDASQASVPDALTQPSLELLSEQKQVVYDLIGATAQRSLSSSISSETSVLEVEIAELVKHQIQELAIEGGPWHNPPALRRFREMGQAVSKKLQQLAESRPRSGAKEASQGPAVPSMAVSTQPGPFGPTSGRGQGRDRFTVEEALNLLCEKKEPIWKGSLIGVVHAAGVQEMTAINSHLPGRFEFVYAPKVQAAWNLHQNSAMI
;
A
#
# COMPACT_ATOMS: atom_id res chain seq x y z
N MET A 1 19.49 31.30 0.43
CA MET A 1 19.00 31.29 1.82
C MET A 1 17.46 31.33 1.93
N ALA A 2 16.71 31.94 0.99
CA ALA A 2 15.23 31.91 0.98
C ALA A 2 14.59 30.87 0.01
N SER A 3 15.40 30.11 -0.73
CA SER A 3 14.95 29.22 -1.82
C SER A 3 14.33 27.91 -1.31
N ASP A 4 14.97 27.25 -0.33
CA ASP A 4 14.65 25.86 0.02
C ASP A 4 13.32 25.73 0.78
N THR A 5 13.03 26.68 1.67
CA THR A 5 11.72 26.71 2.35
C THR A 5 10.59 27.05 1.39
N ALA A 6 10.87 27.80 0.32
CA ALA A 6 9.88 28.11 -0.70
C ALA A 6 9.54 26.88 -1.53
N VAL A 7 10.54 26.08 -1.94
CA VAL A 7 10.32 24.82 -2.69
C VAL A 7 9.56 23.80 -1.84
N LEU A 8 9.92 23.61 -0.57
CA LEU A 8 9.18 22.69 0.31
C LEU A 8 7.73 23.14 0.56
N LYS A 9 7.48 24.44 0.68
CA LYS A 9 6.12 24.99 0.78
C LYS A 9 5.33 24.80 -0.52
N ASP A 10 5.96 24.99 -1.67
CA ASP A 10 5.35 24.69 -2.97
C ASP A 10 4.97 23.20 -3.07
N ILE A 11 5.88 22.28 -2.70
CA ILE A 11 5.58 20.84 -2.65
C ILE A 11 4.40 20.56 -1.71
N ALA A 12 4.40 21.12 -0.49
CA ALA A 12 3.29 20.95 0.45
C ALA A 12 1.94 21.40 -0.15
N SER A 13 1.93 22.56 -0.80
CA SER A 13 0.71 23.10 -1.43
C SER A 13 0.21 22.21 -2.58
N ARG A 14 1.09 21.61 -3.37
CA ARG A 14 0.72 20.69 -4.45
C ARG A 14 0.20 19.36 -3.93
N LEU A 15 0.78 18.85 -2.83
CA LEU A 15 0.25 17.66 -2.15
C LEU A 15 -1.13 17.92 -1.53
N GLU A 16 -1.40 19.13 -1.04
CA GLU A 16 -2.74 19.53 -0.62
C GLU A 16 -3.75 19.50 -1.77
N VAL A 17 -3.39 20.06 -2.93
CA VAL A 17 -4.23 19.99 -4.15
C VAL A 17 -4.56 18.54 -4.50
N LEU A 18 -3.55 17.66 -4.56
CA LEU A 18 -3.77 16.23 -4.80
C LEU A 18 -4.69 15.57 -3.79
N THR A 19 -4.58 15.95 -2.51
CA THR A 19 -5.43 15.40 -1.44
C THR A 19 -6.89 15.78 -1.69
N VAL A 20 -7.15 17.04 -2.02
CA VAL A 20 -8.51 17.54 -2.27
C VAL A 20 -9.09 16.85 -3.51
N GLU A 21 -8.36 16.81 -4.62
CA GLU A 21 -8.84 16.17 -5.86
C GLU A 21 -9.15 14.68 -5.68
N LEU A 22 -8.33 13.95 -4.92
CA LEU A 22 -8.59 12.54 -4.60
C LEU A 22 -9.78 12.36 -3.65
N LEU A 23 -9.95 13.26 -2.68
CA LEU A 23 -11.07 13.21 -1.76
C LEU A 23 -12.39 13.48 -2.48
N ASP A 24 -12.40 14.46 -3.38
CA ASP A 24 -13.54 14.76 -4.26
C ASP A 24 -13.85 13.55 -5.16
N ALA A 25 -12.82 12.90 -5.73
CA ALA A 25 -13.00 11.68 -6.50
C ALA A 25 -13.63 10.54 -5.68
N SER A 26 -13.19 10.36 -4.43
CA SER A 26 -13.73 9.36 -3.49
C SER A 26 -15.20 9.62 -3.14
N GLN A 27 -15.58 10.90 -2.98
CA GLN A 27 -16.96 11.29 -2.63
C GLN A 27 -17.92 11.24 -3.84
N ALA A 28 -17.40 11.24 -5.05
CA ALA A 28 -18.20 11.19 -6.27
C ALA A 28 -18.67 9.75 -6.58
N SER A 29 -17.98 9.05 -7.49
CA SER A 29 -18.38 7.73 -7.97
C SER A 29 -17.22 6.72 -8.05
N VAL A 30 -16.02 7.12 -7.60
CA VAL A 30 -14.83 6.28 -7.64
C VAL A 30 -14.81 5.38 -6.40
N PRO A 31 -14.68 4.05 -6.54
CA PRO A 31 -14.59 3.16 -5.39
C PRO A 31 -13.43 3.52 -4.47
N ASP A 32 -13.67 3.52 -3.16
CA ASP A 32 -12.66 3.79 -2.12
C ASP A 32 -11.41 2.91 -2.26
N ALA A 33 -11.54 1.69 -2.76
CA ALA A 33 -10.42 0.78 -3.02
C ALA A 33 -9.38 1.35 -4.01
N LEU A 34 -9.75 2.32 -4.85
CA LEU A 34 -8.86 2.97 -5.80
C LEU A 34 -8.19 4.23 -5.22
N THR A 35 -8.90 4.98 -4.38
CA THR A 35 -8.50 6.28 -3.83
C THR A 35 -7.77 6.16 -2.48
N GLN A 36 -8.26 5.32 -1.56
CA GLN A 36 -7.78 5.21 -0.18
C GLN A 36 -6.28 4.95 -0.07
N PRO A 37 -5.67 3.98 -0.78
CA PRO A 37 -4.23 3.75 -0.67
C PRO A 37 -3.38 4.96 -1.06
N SER A 38 -3.89 5.80 -1.97
CA SER A 38 -3.20 7.02 -2.41
C SER A 38 -3.39 8.16 -1.41
N LEU A 39 -4.57 8.26 -0.79
CA LEU A 39 -4.87 9.23 0.27
C LEU A 39 -4.02 8.97 1.52
N GLU A 40 -3.90 7.72 1.94
CA GLU A 40 -3.03 7.32 3.06
C GLU A 40 -1.58 7.70 2.77
N LEU A 41 -1.05 7.35 1.59
CA LEU A 41 0.31 7.68 1.20
C LEU A 41 0.55 9.20 1.14
N LEU A 42 -0.40 9.98 0.63
CA LEU A 42 -0.30 11.44 0.62
C LEU A 42 -0.28 12.03 2.05
N SER A 43 -1.04 11.46 2.97
CA SER A 43 -1.04 11.91 4.37
C SER A 43 0.35 11.74 5.01
N GLU A 44 1.02 10.60 4.74
CA GLU A 44 2.38 10.34 5.19
C GLU A 44 3.39 11.31 4.55
N GLN A 45 3.29 11.51 3.23
CA GLN A 45 4.17 12.43 2.50
C GLN A 45 4.05 13.87 3.02
N LYS A 46 2.82 14.34 3.26
CA LYS A 46 2.57 15.67 3.82
C LYS A 46 3.19 15.81 5.21
N GLN A 47 3.04 14.80 6.07
CA GLN A 47 3.66 14.81 7.39
C GLN A 47 5.18 14.99 7.29
N VAL A 48 5.84 14.22 6.42
CA VAL A 48 7.28 14.33 6.19
C VAL A 48 7.68 15.73 5.70
N VAL A 49 6.92 16.32 4.76
CA VAL A 49 7.20 17.67 4.25
C VAL A 49 7.04 18.73 5.34
N TYR A 50 6.00 18.67 6.17
CA TYR A 50 5.84 19.63 7.27
C TYR A 50 6.95 19.50 8.32
N ASP A 51 7.37 18.27 8.65
CA ASP A 51 8.50 18.04 9.55
C ASP A 51 9.80 18.64 8.98
N LEU A 52 10.02 18.51 7.66
CA LEU A 52 11.16 19.12 6.96
C LEU A 52 11.08 20.65 6.98
N ILE A 53 9.91 21.24 6.76
CA ILE A 53 9.71 22.69 6.85
C ILE A 53 10.02 23.18 8.27
N GLY A 54 9.50 22.50 9.29
CA GLY A 54 9.73 22.82 10.70
C GLY A 54 11.21 22.74 11.09
N ALA A 55 11.90 21.67 10.68
CA ALA A 55 13.33 21.49 10.91
C ALA A 55 14.17 22.57 10.20
N THR A 56 13.75 23.02 9.01
CA THR A 56 14.43 24.10 8.27
C THR A 56 14.29 25.44 8.98
N ALA A 57 13.10 25.76 9.50
CA ALA A 57 12.86 27.00 10.25
C ALA A 57 13.79 27.13 11.46
N GLN A 58 14.05 26.02 12.17
CA GLN A 58 14.95 25.97 13.33
C GLN A 58 16.44 26.10 12.98
N ARG A 59 16.84 25.82 11.72
CA ARG A 59 18.24 25.70 11.29
C ARG A 59 18.86 26.99 10.74
N SER A 60 18.08 28.06 10.56
CA SER A 60 18.50 29.36 9.99
C SER A 60 19.68 30.06 10.71
N LEU A 61 20.27 29.45 11.73
CA LEU A 61 21.41 29.96 12.52
C LEU A 61 22.75 29.26 12.22
N SER A 62 22.81 28.16 11.45
CA SER A 62 24.11 27.55 11.09
C SER A 62 24.10 26.67 9.82
N SER A 63 25.12 26.89 8.97
CA SER A 63 25.64 26.05 7.88
C SER A 63 24.99 26.09 6.48
N SER A 64 25.89 25.94 5.50
CA SER A 64 25.69 25.89 4.05
C SER A 64 24.91 24.65 3.60
N ILE A 65 23.99 24.87 2.67
CA ILE A 65 23.14 23.85 2.04
C ILE A 65 23.99 22.94 1.14
N SER A 66 23.75 21.62 1.19
CA SER A 66 24.37 20.66 0.26
C SER A 66 23.70 20.76 -1.12
N SER A 67 24.46 20.73 -2.20
CA SER A 67 23.92 20.73 -3.56
C SER A 67 22.96 19.55 -3.81
N GLU A 68 23.18 18.42 -3.14
CA GLU A 68 22.37 17.20 -3.28
C GLU A 68 20.93 17.38 -2.76
N THR A 69 20.73 18.12 -1.67
CA THR A 69 19.37 18.33 -1.12
C THR A 69 18.52 19.21 -2.04
N SER A 70 19.14 20.19 -2.70
CA SER A 70 18.45 21.04 -3.68
C SER A 70 18.03 20.27 -4.93
N VAL A 71 18.85 19.32 -5.39
CA VAL A 71 18.49 18.45 -6.53
C VAL A 71 17.27 17.58 -6.20
N LEU A 72 17.28 16.94 -5.02
CA LEU A 72 16.15 16.11 -4.57
C LEU A 72 14.84 16.90 -4.46
N GLU A 73 14.88 18.13 -3.94
CA GLU A 73 13.71 19.00 -3.83
C GLU A 73 13.10 19.32 -5.20
N VAL A 74 13.92 19.64 -6.21
CA VAL A 74 13.46 19.89 -7.58
C VAL A 74 12.85 18.63 -8.19
N GLU A 75 13.51 17.49 -8.03
CA GLU A 75 13.01 16.21 -8.54
C GLU A 75 11.68 15.80 -7.90
N ILE A 76 11.50 16.05 -6.59
CA ILE A 76 10.23 15.81 -5.90
C ILE A 76 9.14 16.73 -6.48
N ALA A 77 9.42 18.02 -6.64
CA ALA A 77 8.47 18.99 -7.18
C ALA A 77 8.03 18.62 -8.61
N GLU A 78 8.93 18.08 -9.43
CA GLU A 78 8.64 17.61 -10.77
C GLU A 78 7.79 16.33 -10.77
N LEU A 79 8.09 15.37 -9.88
CA LEU A 79 7.27 14.16 -9.73
C LEU A 79 5.84 14.48 -9.27
N VAL A 80 5.69 15.36 -8.28
CA VAL A 80 4.35 15.78 -7.79
C VAL A 80 3.58 16.50 -8.91
N LYS A 81 4.26 17.31 -9.73
CA LYS A 81 3.64 17.95 -10.90
C LYS A 81 3.10 16.91 -11.90
N HIS A 82 3.88 15.89 -12.23
CA HIS A 82 3.44 14.82 -13.11
C HIS A 82 2.31 13.98 -12.49
N GLN A 83 2.32 13.80 -11.18
CA GLN A 83 1.25 13.11 -10.47
C GLN A 83 -0.09 13.86 -10.57
N ILE A 84 -0.09 15.19 -10.45
CA ILE A 84 -1.27 16.04 -10.70
C ILE A 84 -1.75 15.89 -12.14
N GLN A 85 -0.83 15.86 -13.12
CA GLN A 85 -1.20 15.72 -14.53
C GLN A 85 -1.90 14.38 -14.84
N GLU A 86 -1.47 13.28 -14.23
CA GLU A 86 -2.17 11.99 -14.38
C GLU A 86 -3.56 12.00 -13.72
N LEU A 87 -3.74 12.75 -12.62
CA LEU A 87 -5.03 12.88 -11.96
C LEU A 87 -6.01 13.74 -12.79
N ALA A 88 -5.49 14.76 -13.48
CA ALA A 88 -6.24 15.69 -14.32
C ALA A 88 -6.68 15.13 -15.69
N ILE A 89 -6.38 13.86 -16.00
CA ILE A 89 -6.88 13.19 -17.21
C ILE A 89 -8.42 13.18 -17.18
N GLU A 90 -9.07 13.34 -18.33
CA GLU A 90 -10.53 13.33 -18.43
C GLU A 90 -11.14 12.04 -17.84
N GLY A 91 -12.03 12.18 -16.86
CA GLY A 91 -12.60 11.06 -16.12
C GLY A 91 -11.66 10.41 -15.08
N GLY A 92 -10.47 10.98 -14.87
CA GLY A 92 -9.44 10.51 -13.94
C GLY A 92 -8.72 9.23 -14.41
N PRO A 93 -7.69 8.79 -13.67
CA PRO A 93 -6.92 7.59 -14.03
C PRO A 93 -7.69 6.28 -13.80
N TRP A 94 -8.90 6.34 -13.24
CA TRP A 94 -9.68 5.20 -12.75
C TRP A 94 -10.07 4.20 -13.84
N HIS A 95 -10.34 4.70 -15.04
CA HIS A 95 -10.74 3.88 -16.19
C HIS A 95 -9.56 3.46 -17.08
N ASN A 96 -8.34 3.87 -16.73
CA ASN A 96 -7.12 3.62 -17.50
C ASN A 96 -6.06 2.95 -16.61
N PRO A 97 -6.00 1.60 -16.55
CA PRO A 97 -5.10 0.89 -15.63
C PRO A 97 -3.61 1.28 -15.78
N PRO A 98 -3.07 1.51 -17.00
CA PRO A 98 -1.75 2.10 -17.16
C PRO A 98 -1.56 3.48 -16.50
N ALA A 99 -2.54 4.38 -16.61
CA ALA A 99 -2.49 5.70 -15.97
C ALA A 99 -2.52 5.59 -14.45
N LEU A 100 -3.42 4.78 -13.89
CA LEU A 100 -3.48 4.54 -12.45
C LEU A 100 -2.18 3.93 -11.91
N ARG A 101 -1.56 3.04 -12.69
CA ARG A 101 -0.25 2.47 -12.34
C ARG A 101 0.82 3.55 -12.30
N ARG A 102 0.95 4.38 -13.33
CA ARG A 102 1.92 5.50 -13.36
C ARG A 102 1.69 6.47 -12.19
N PHE A 103 0.44 6.82 -11.93
CA PHE A 103 0.06 7.66 -10.79
C PHE A 103 0.58 7.09 -9.46
N ARG A 104 0.38 5.79 -9.22
CA ARG A 104 0.85 5.10 -8.01
C ARG A 104 2.38 5.00 -7.96
N GLU A 105 3.02 4.69 -9.07
CA GLU A 105 4.48 4.62 -9.17
C GLU A 105 5.14 5.97 -8.86
N MET A 106 4.56 7.08 -9.35
CA MET A 106 5.00 8.42 -9.01
C MET A 106 4.81 8.73 -7.52
N GLY A 107 3.67 8.39 -6.93
CA GLY A 107 3.44 8.53 -5.50
C GLY A 107 4.50 7.78 -4.67
N GLN A 108 4.82 6.53 -5.03
CA GLN A 108 5.88 5.77 -4.36
C GLN A 108 7.27 6.41 -4.55
N ALA A 109 7.56 6.93 -5.74
CA ALA A 109 8.81 7.63 -6.02
C ALA A 109 8.97 8.92 -5.19
N VAL A 110 7.89 9.70 -5.03
CA VAL A 110 7.85 10.88 -4.16
C VAL A 110 8.14 10.49 -2.71
N SER A 111 7.47 9.45 -2.20
CA SER A 111 7.70 8.96 -0.82
C SER A 111 9.16 8.58 -0.59
N LYS A 112 9.74 7.80 -1.50
CA LYS A 112 11.15 7.39 -1.43
C LYS A 112 12.11 8.58 -1.44
N LYS A 113 11.90 9.56 -2.32
CA LYS A 113 12.77 10.75 -2.39
C LYS A 113 12.61 11.66 -1.18
N LEU A 114 11.41 11.78 -0.62
CA LEU A 114 11.17 12.50 0.63
C LEU A 114 11.91 11.85 1.81
N GLN A 115 11.93 10.52 1.89
CA GLN A 115 12.72 9.81 2.89
C GLN A 115 14.22 10.07 2.71
N GLN A 116 14.75 10.01 1.48
CA GLN A 116 16.14 10.34 1.19
C GLN A 116 16.48 11.80 1.56
N LEU A 117 15.56 12.73 1.30
CA LEU A 117 15.73 14.13 1.70
C LEU A 117 15.71 14.30 3.24
N ALA A 118 14.90 13.51 3.94
CA ALA A 118 14.85 13.51 5.40
C ALA A 118 16.10 12.89 6.03
N GLU A 119 16.67 11.84 5.43
CA GLU A 119 17.90 11.18 5.88
C GLU A 119 19.14 12.05 5.62
N SER A 120 19.20 12.71 4.46
CA SER A 120 20.32 13.60 4.09
C SER A 120 20.37 14.89 4.92
N ARG A 121 19.28 15.21 5.64
CA ARG A 121 19.23 16.36 6.56
C ARG A 121 19.51 15.89 7.99
N PRO A 122 20.60 16.36 8.64
CA PRO A 122 20.88 15.99 10.02
C PRO A 122 19.72 16.40 10.93
N ARG A 123 19.19 15.45 11.70
CA ARG A 123 18.17 15.71 12.73
C ARG A 123 18.76 16.70 13.75
N SER A 124 18.23 17.92 13.76
CA SER A 124 18.49 18.87 14.84
C SER A 124 17.95 18.29 16.13
N GLY A 125 18.83 17.96 17.09
CA GLY A 125 18.42 17.57 18.44
C GLY A 125 18.62 16.12 18.84
N ALA A 126 19.63 15.41 18.33
CA ALA A 126 20.17 14.27 19.06
C ALA A 126 20.86 14.80 20.34
N LYS A 127 20.09 15.01 21.41
CA LYS A 127 20.67 14.95 22.76
C LYS A 127 21.38 13.61 22.86
N GLU A 128 22.68 13.64 23.15
CA GLU A 128 23.43 12.47 23.61
C GLU A 128 22.59 11.78 24.69
N ALA A 129 21.99 10.64 24.33
CA ALA A 129 21.45 9.72 25.29
C ALA A 129 22.66 9.08 25.97
N SER A 130 22.97 9.58 27.16
CA SER A 130 23.85 8.94 28.11
C SER A 130 23.50 7.46 28.21
N GLN A 131 24.50 6.61 28.13
CA GLN A 131 24.40 5.19 28.43
C GLN A 131 23.85 5.04 29.86
N GLY A 132 22.56 4.73 29.97
CA GLY A 132 21.94 4.23 31.19
C GLY A 132 22.28 2.75 31.39
N PRO A 133 22.23 2.23 32.63
CA PRO A 133 22.76 0.91 32.94
C PRO A 133 21.94 -0.20 32.28
N ALA A 134 22.62 -1.27 31.89
CA ALA A 134 22.06 -2.45 31.25
C ALA A 134 20.90 -3.04 32.07
N VAL A 135 19.70 -3.00 31.48
CA VAL A 135 18.50 -3.69 31.97
C VAL A 135 18.60 -5.16 31.53
N PRO A 136 18.35 -6.14 32.41
CA PRO A 136 18.50 -7.56 32.06
C PRO A 136 17.55 -7.97 30.94
N SER A 137 18.08 -8.79 30.02
CA SER A 137 17.36 -9.39 28.90
C SER A 137 16.14 -10.16 29.41
N MET A 138 14.94 -9.60 29.18
CA MET A 138 13.70 -10.34 29.34
C MET A 138 13.54 -11.25 28.14
N ALA A 139 13.57 -12.55 28.40
CA ALA A 139 13.20 -13.58 27.44
C ALA A 139 11.81 -13.25 26.88
N VAL A 140 11.75 -13.03 25.56
CA VAL A 140 10.49 -12.95 24.82
C VAL A 140 9.81 -14.31 24.93
N SER A 141 8.79 -14.38 25.76
CA SER A 141 7.80 -15.45 25.71
C SER A 141 7.15 -15.39 24.33
N THR A 142 7.57 -16.28 23.44
CA THR A 142 6.98 -16.47 22.12
C THR A 142 5.63 -17.15 22.31
N GLN A 143 4.61 -16.40 22.70
CA GLN A 143 3.23 -16.82 22.49
C GLN A 143 2.97 -16.71 20.98
N PRO A 144 2.56 -17.80 20.31
CA PRO A 144 2.26 -17.72 18.89
C PRO A 144 1.02 -16.84 18.71
N GLY A 145 1.18 -15.74 17.97
CA GLY A 145 0.04 -15.00 17.45
C GLY A 145 -0.83 -15.90 16.57
N PRO A 146 -2.09 -15.52 16.32
CA PRO A 146 -3.10 -16.38 15.65
C PRO A 146 -2.77 -16.76 14.19
N PHE A 147 -1.63 -16.29 13.65
CA PHE A 147 -1.16 -16.58 12.30
C PHE A 147 0.30 -17.06 12.26
N GLY A 148 0.73 -17.83 13.26
CA GLY A 148 1.97 -18.61 13.15
C GLY A 148 1.77 -19.85 12.25
N PRO A 149 2.76 -20.26 11.44
CA PRO A 149 2.65 -21.46 10.63
C PRO A 149 2.62 -22.68 11.55
N THR A 150 1.44 -23.27 11.73
CA THR A 150 1.28 -24.53 12.44
C THR A 150 1.88 -25.65 11.60
N SER A 151 3.11 -26.00 11.92
CA SER A 151 3.74 -27.24 11.48
C SER A 151 3.12 -28.40 12.27
N GLY A 152 1.84 -28.68 12.00
CA GLY A 152 1.08 -29.76 12.61
C GLY A 152 0.75 -30.81 11.56
N ARG A 153 1.39 -31.97 11.64
CA ARG A 153 0.82 -33.22 11.10
C ARG A 153 -0.47 -33.51 11.88
N GLY A 154 -1.55 -32.90 11.45
CA GLY A 154 -2.90 -33.06 11.99
C GLY A 154 -3.63 -34.15 11.23
N GLN A 155 -3.65 -35.34 11.82
CA GLN A 155 -4.53 -36.43 11.42
C GLN A 155 -5.98 -36.00 11.78
N GLY A 156 -6.81 -35.78 10.75
CA GLY A 156 -8.28 -35.75 10.83
C GLY A 156 -8.93 -34.79 11.83
N ARG A 157 -9.05 -33.50 11.48
CA ARG A 157 -10.18 -32.64 11.90
C ARG A 157 -10.45 -31.55 10.85
N ASP A 158 -11.63 -31.70 10.26
CA ASP A 158 -12.51 -30.74 9.58
C ASP A 158 -11.95 -29.99 8.39
N ARG A 159 -11.89 -30.70 7.25
CA ARG A 159 -12.01 -30.05 5.95
C ARG A 159 -13.44 -29.54 5.84
N PHE A 160 -13.65 -28.24 5.97
CA PHE A 160 -14.92 -27.63 5.58
C PHE A 160 -15.15 -27.89 4.10
N THR A 161 -16.35 -28.35 3.76
CA THR A 161 -16.85 -28.26 2.40
C THR A 161 -17.06 -26.78 2.02
N VAL A 162 -17.12 -26.49 0.73
CA VAL A 162 -17.34 -25.12 0.25
C VAL A 162 -18.68 -24.60 0.76
N GLU A 163 -19.69 -25.47 0.78
CA GLU A 163 -21.05 -25.21 1.22
C GLU A 163 -21.10 -24.93 2.72
N GLU A 164 -20.41 -25.71 3.56
CA GLU A 164 -20.31 -25.46 5.00
C GLU A 164 -19.62 -24.11 5.29
N ALA A 165 -18.54 -23.80 4.58
CA ALA A 165 -17.84 -22.53 4.74
C ALA A 165 -18.70 -21.32 4.34
N LEU A 166 -19.47 -21.44 3.25
CA LEU A 166 -20.39 -20.40 2.80
C LEU A 166 -21.54 -20.19 3.80
N ASN A 167 -22.13 -21.27 4.31
CA ASN A 167 -23.18 -21.19 5.33
C ASN A 167 -22.68 -20.51 6.61
N LEU A 168 -21.45 -20.79 7.05
CA LEU A 168 -20.86 -20.11 8.20
C LEU A 168 -20.70 -18.60 7.99
N LEU A 169 -20.28 -18.18 6.79
CA LEU A 169 -20.16 -16.76 6.42
C LEU A 169 -21.52 -16.07 6.31
N CYS A 170 -22.53 -16.76 5.80
CA CYS A 170 -23.89 -16.23 5.63
C CYS A 170 -24.68 -16.17 6.95
N GLU A 171 -24.53 -17.16 7.83
CA GLU A 171 -25.33 -17.27 9.07
C GLU A 171 -24.84 -16.36 10.22
N LYS A 172 -23.76 -15.59 10.04
CA LYS A 172 -23.20 -14.65 11.06
C LYS A 172 -22.96 -15.27 12.44
N LYS A 173 -22.77 -16.58 12.54
CA LYS A 173 -22.67 -17.30 13.82
C LYS A 173 -21.31 -17.14 14.51
N GLU A 174 -20.28 -16.66 13.81
CA GLU A 174 -18.95 -16.46 14.39
C GLU A 174 -18.69 -14.99 14.78
N PRO A 175 -18.30 -14.70 16.04
CA PRO A 175 -18.17 -13.34 16.55
C PRO A 175 -16.96 -12.56 16.02
N ILE A 176 -16.05 -13.23 15.29
CA ILE A 176 -14.77 -12.67 14.83
C ILE A 176 -14.97 -11.77 13.58
N TRP A 177 -15.99 -12.04 12.76
CA TRP A 177 -16.23 -11.34 11.50
C TRP A 177 -17.61 -10.67 11.51
N LYS A 178 -17.65 -9.35 11.77
CA LYS A 178 -18.87 -8.53 11.66
C LYS A 178 -19.02 -8.01 10.22
N GLY A 179 -19.73 -8.74 9.36
CA GLY A 179 -20.03 -8.28 8.01
C GLY A 179 -20.82 -9.30 7.20
N SER A 180 -21.53 -8.85 6.16
CA SER A 180 -22.05 -9.74 5.11
C SER A 180 -20.93 -10.04 4.11
N LEU A 181 -21.00 -11.16 3.40
CA LEU A 181 -20.10 -11.42 2.28
C LEU A 181 -20.31 -10.33 1.19
N ILE A 182 -19.26 -9.57 0.87
CA ILE A 182 -19.32 -8.48 -0.13
C ILE A 182 -18.61 -8.81 -1.45
N GLY A 183 -17.85 -9.91 -1.49
CA GLY A 183 -17.09 -10.31 -2.67
C GLY A 183 -16.25 -11.54 -2.41
N VAL A 184 -15.84 -12.22 -3.49
CA VAL A 184 -15.03 -13.44 -3.42
C VAL A 184 -13.79 -13.26 -4.28
N VAL A 185 -12.61 -13.55 -3.69
CA VAL A 185 -11.33 -13.55 -4.40
C VAL A 185 -10.87 -15.00 -4.55
N HIS A 186 -10.90 -15.52 -5.78
CA HIS A 186 -10.44 -16.87 -6.07
C HIS A 186 -8.93 -16.90 -6.37
N ALA A 187 -8.15 -17.26 -5.37
CA ALA A 187 -6.69 -17.42 -5.50
C ALA A 187 -6.26 -18.88 -5.72
N ALA A 188 -7.17 -19.86 -5.65
CA ALA A 188 -6.78 -21.24 -5.83
C ALA A 188 -6.35 -21.53 -7.29
N GLY A 189 -5.41 -22.43 -7.44
CA GLY A 189 -4.83 -22.76 -8.74
C GLY A 189 -3.57 -23.59 -8.56
N VAL A 190 -3.20 -24.28 -9.63
CA VAL A 190 -1.92 -24.94 -9.76
C VAL A 190 -1.23 -24.39 -11.00
N GLN A 191 0.09 -24.43 -11.03
CA GLN A 191 0.87 -23.95 -12.17
C GLN A 191 1.88 -25.02 -12.56
N GLU A 192 1.98 -25.25 -13.87
CA GLU A 192 3.02 -26.08 -14.45
C GLU A 192 3.56 -25.37 -15.69
N MET A 193 4.85 -25.04 -15.71
CA MET A 193 5.45 -24.29 -16.80
C MET A 193 6.01 -25.26 -17.84
N THR A 194 5.37 -25.33 -19.01
CA THR A 194 5.81 -26.18 -20.13
C THR A 194 5.78 -25.32 -21.41
N ALA A 195 6.68 -25.60 -22.36
CA ALA A 195 6.61 -24.96 -23.67
C ALA A 195 5.31 -25.36 -24.37
N ILE A 196 4.67 -24.44 -25.09
CA ILE A 196 3.36 -24.67 -25.74
C ILE A 196 3.36 -25.97 -26.58
N ASN A 197 4.44 -26.23 -27.31
CA ASN A 197 4.60 -27.41 -28.17
C ASN A 197 4.83 -28.72 -27.41
N SER A 198 5.12 -28.66 -26.11
CA SER A 198 5.42 -29.80 -25.24
C SER A 198 4.28 -30.10 -24.26
N HIS A 199 3.16 -29.36 -24.33
CA HIS A 199 2.01 -29.62 -23.47
C HIS A 199 1.27 -30.88 -23.89
N LEU A 200 0.81 -31.64 -22.89
CA LEU A 200 -0.12 -32.75 -23.07
C LEU A 200 -1.53 -32.34 -22.62
N PRO A 201 -2.60 -32.92 -23.19
CA PRO A 201 -3.98 -32.65 -22.77
C PRO A 201 -4.20 -32.81 -21.26
N GLY A 202 -3.64 -33.84 -20.63
CA GLY A 202 -3.76 -34.05 -19.19
C GLY A 202 -3.09 -32.95 -18.33
N ARG A 203 -2.04 -32.28 -18.84
CA ARG A 203 -1.42 -31.13 -18.15
C ARG A 203 -2.27 -29.88 -18.27
N PHE A 204 -2.89 -29.68 -19.44
CA PHE A 204 -3.87 -28.63 -19.63
C PHE A 204 -5.04 -28.81 -18.67
N GLU A 205 -5.60 -30.02 -18.60
CA GLU A 205 -6.68 -30.34 -17.67
C GLU A 205 -6.26 -30.07 -16.21
N PHE A 206 -5.08 -30.55 -15.80
CA PHE A 206 -4.58 -30.35 -14.44
C PHE A 206 -4.45 -28.87 -14.04
N VAL A 207 -3.87 -28.03 -14.91
CA VAL A 207 -3.63 -26.61 -14.62
C VAL A 207 -4.91 -25.79 -14.63
N TYR A 208 -5.85 -26.10 -15.54
CA TYR A 208 -7.08 -25.34 -15.69
C TYR A 208 -8.22 -25.82 -14.80
N ALA A 209 -8.28 -27.11 -14.45
CA ALA A 209 -9.33 -27.69 -13.61
C ALA A 209 -9.65 -26.88 -12.35
N PRO A 210 -8.67 -26.47 -11.51
CA PRO A 210 -9.00 -25.74 -10.28
C PRO A 210 -9.64 -24.37 -10.55
N LYS A 211 -9.27 -23.68 -11.64
CA LYS A 211 -9.85 -22.38 -11.99
C LYS A 211 -11.22 -22.50 -12.64
N VAL A 212 -11.39 -23.47 -13.54
CA VAL A 212 -12.67 -23.72 -14.22
C VAL A 212 -13.71 -24.21 -13.22
N GLN A 213 -13.35 -25.18 -12.37
CA GLN A 213 -14.25 -25.69 -11.35
C GLN A 213 -14.66 -24.60 -10.36
N ALA A 214 -13.71 -23.75 -9.95
CA ALA A 214 -14.04 -22.65 -9.05
C ALA A 214 -14.89 -21.59 -9.71
N ALA A 215 -14.63 -21.21 -10.97
CA ALA A 215 -15.48 -20.28 -11.70
C ALA A 215 -16.92 -20.80 -11.80
N TRP A 216 -17.09 -22.10 -12.06
CA TRP A 216 -18.40 -22.75 -12.09
C TRP A 216 -19.09 -22.75 -10.72
N ASN A 217 -18.37 -23.16 -9.67
CA ASN A 217 -18.91 -23.18 -8.31
C ASN A 217 -19.26 -21.77 -7.84
N LEU A 218 -18.45 -20.77 -8.15
CA LEU A 218 -18.74 -19.37 -7.82
C LEU A 218 -19.95 -18.87 -8.57
N HIS A 219 -20.08 -19.16 -9.87
CA HIS A 219 -21.27 -18.80 -10.64
C HIS A 219 -22.55 -19.39 -10.02
N GLN A 220 -22.52 -20.68 -9.66
CA GLN A 220 -23.63 -21.38 -9.01
C GLN A 220 -23.99 -20.76 -7.66
N ASN A 221 -22.99 -20.52 -6.80
CA ASN A 221 -23.22 -20.02 -5.45
C ASN A 221 -23.51 -18.52 -5.40
N SER A 222 -22.93 -17.71 -6.30
CA SER A 222 -23.24 -16.27 -6.39
C SER A 222 -24.67 -16.01 -6.87
N ALA A 223 -25.30 -16.97 -7.53
CA ALA A 223 -26.72 -16.86 -7.89
C ALA A 223 -27.65 -17.12 -6.69
N MET A 224 -27.13 -17.64 -5.56
CA MET A 224 -27.89 -17.95 -4.35
C MET A 224 -27.73 -16.91 -3.22
N ILE A 225 -26.87 -15.90 -3.41
CA ILE A 225 -26.60 -14.80 -2.45
C ILE A 225 -27.23 -13.52 -3.00
#